data_AF-A0A2U1SNT1-F1
#
_entry.id   AF-A0A2U1SNT1-F1
#
_cell.length_a   1.000
_cell.length_b   1.000
_cell.length_c   1.000
_cell.angle_alpha   90.00
_cell.angle_beta   90.00
_cell.angle_gamma   90.00
#
_symmetry.space_group_name_H-M   'P 1'
#
loop_
_entity.id
_entity.type
_entity.pdbx_description
1 polymer ?
#
loop_
_entity_poly.entity_id
_entity_poly.type
_entity_poly.pdbx_seq_one_letter_code
_entity_poly.pdbx_strand_id
1 'polypeptide(L)'
;MHVNIAAAEAAITAARKRAAELGTKMCIAVVDSGADLKAFYRMDDAWVGSIDIAIKKAKTAVFFGMPTGEIGKLSQPGGPLFGIEHSNDGLITFPGGLPIVDEDGVLVGAIGVSGSSVENDHAVAQAGVAVVGVSDLPAHPWRT
;
A
#
# COMPACT_ATOMS: atom_id res chain seq x y z
N MET A 1 4.81 -17.57 1.18
CA MET A 1 4.81 -16.99 2.53
C MET A 1 3.92 -15.76 2.49
N HIS A 2 3.10 -15.55 3.52
CA HIS A 2 2.13 -14.45 3.55
C HIS A 2 2.33 -13.65 4.83
N VAL A 3 2.01 -12.37 4.78
CA VAL A 3 1.88 -11.56 5.99
C VAL A 3 0.85 -12.21 6.92
N ASN A 4 1.27 -12.50 8.15
CA ASN A 4 0.37 -13.06 9.15
C ASN A 4 -0.47 -11.93 9.80
N ILE A 5 -1.51 -12.29 10.54
CA ILE A 5 -2.42 -11.30 11.13
C ILE A 5 -1.72 -10.39 12.15
N ALA A 6 -0.80 -10.93 12.96
CA ALA A 6 -0.06 -10.16 13.95
C ALA A 6 0.82 -9.07 13.31
N ALA A 7 1.49 -9.39 12.20
CA ALA A 7 2.23 -8.42 11.41
C ALA A 7 1.31 -7.38 10.78
N ALA A 8 0.17 -7.79 10.20
CA ALA A 8 -0.79 -6.85 9.63
C ALA A 8 -1.32 -5.85 10.68
N GLU A 9 -1.64 -6.31 11.89
CA GLU A 9 -2.07 -5.46 13.02
C GLU A 9 -0.95 -4.55 13.53
N ALA A 10 0.29 -5.03 13.58
CA ALA A 10 1.46 -4.23 13.93
C ALA A 10 1.68 -3.08 12.92
N ALA A 11 1.60 -3.37 11.62
CA ALA A 11 1.71 -2.38 10.57
C ALA A 11 0.59 -1.33 10.66
N ILE A 12 -0.67 -1.75 10.87
CA ILE A 12 -1.80 -0.84 11.08
C ILE A 12 -1.59 0.04 12.31
N THR A 13 -1.08 -0.52 13.40
CA THR A 13 -0.84 0.21 14.64
C THR A 13 0.20 1.31 14.46
N ALA A 14 1.31 0.99 13.78
CA ALA A 14 2.37 1.95 13.47
C ALA A 14 1.89 3.05 12.50
N ALA A 15 1.16 2.67 11.45
CA ALA A 15 0.55 3.60 10.51
C ALA A 15 -0.45 4.55 11.23
N ARG A 16 -1.34 4.02 12.08
CA ARG A 16 -2.29 4.83 12.85
C ARG A 16 -1.58 5.81 13.78
N LYS A 17 -0.50 5.39 14.44
CA LYS A 17 0.32 6.28 15.28
C LYS A 17 0.87 7.43 14.43
N ARG A 18 1.44 7.13 13.26
CA ARG A 18 1.97 8.15 12.35
C ARG A 18 0.88 9.10 11.84
N ALA A 19 -0.30 8.58 11.52
CA ALA A 19 -1.43 9.40 11.10
C ALA A 19 -1.85 10.40 12.19
N ALA A 20 -1.86 9.98 13.45
CA ALA A 20 -2.15 10.85 14.59
C ALA A 20 -1.08 11.94 14.79
N GLU A 21 0.21 11.61 14.65
CA GLU A 21 1.31 12.59 14.69
C GLU A 21 1.18 13.67 13.60
N LEU A 22 0.67 13.30 12.44
CA LEU A 22 0.43 14.20 11.30
C LEU A 22 -0.92 14.93 11.38
N GLY A 23 -1.75 14.66 12.39
CA GLY A 23 -3.08 15.26 12.51
C GLY A 23 -4.07 14.81 11.42
N THR A 24 -3.90 13.60 10.90
CA THR A 24 -4.70 13.05 9.78
C THR A 24 -5.62 11.91 10.22
N LYS A 25 -6.65 11.63 9.41
CA LYS A 25 -7.60 10.52 9.61
C LYS A 25 -7.56 9.61 8.39
N MET A 26 -7.14 8.36 8.57
CA MET A 26 -6.81 7.45 7.48
C MET A 26 -7.65 6.17 7.51
N CYS A 27 -7.93 5.64 6.31
CA CYS A 27 -8.20 4.23 6.10
C CYS A 27 -6.87 3.52 5.80
N ILE A 28 -6.65 2.38 6.44
CA ILE A 28 -5.42 1.59 6.34
C ILE A 28 -5.83 0.15 6.04
N ALA A 29 -5.36 -0.39 4.92
CA ALA A 29 -5.61 -1.75 4.47
C ALA A 29 -4.29 -2.51 4.38
N VAL A 30 -4.29 -3.78 4.79
CA VAL A 30 -3.20 -4.73 4.55
C VAL A 30 -3.77 -5.90 3.77
N VAL A 31 -3.10 -6.27 2.69
CA VAL A 31 -3.41 -7.46 1.87
C VAL A 31 -2.26 -8.46 1.94
N ASP A 32 -2.55 -9.73 1.75
CA ASP A 32 -1.51 -10.75 1.59
C ASP A 32 -0.92 -10.76 0.17
N SER A 33 0.06 -11.64 -0.07
CA SER A 33 0.72 -11.76 -1.38
C SER A 33 -0.20 -12.19 -2.53
N GLY A 34 -1.42 -12.68 -2.25
CA GLY A 34 -2.47 -12.96 -3.22
C GLY A 34 -3.41 -11.77 -3.47
N ALA A 35 -3.16 -10.63 -2.80
CA ALA A 35 -4.00 -9.44 -2.78
C ALA A 35 -5.35 -9.60 -2.08
N ASP A 36 -5.53 -10.65 -1.29
CA ASP A 36 -6.70 -10.82 -0.43
C ASP A 36 -6.55 -9.98 0.84
N LEU A 37 -7.66 -9.38 1.27
CA LEU A 37 -7.69 -8.48 2.43
C LEU A 37 -7.35 -9.26 3.71
N LYS A 38 -6.29 -8.83 4.40
CA LYS A 38 -5.82 -9.45 5.63
C LYS A 38 -6.28 -8.72 6.88
N ALA A 39 -6.18 -7.39 6.87
CA ALA A 39 -6.62 -6.53 7.96
C ALA A 39 -7.01 -5.17 7.41
N PHE A 40 -7.94 -4.51 8.09
CA PHE A 40 -8.42 -3.19 7.71
C PHE A 40 -8.77 -2.37 8.94
N TYR A 41 -8.39 -1.10 8.94
CA TYR A 41 -8.72 -0.15 10.00
C TYR A 41 -9.10 1.19 9.39
N ARG A 42 -10.29 1.68 9.76
CA ARG A 42 -10.75 3.03 9.45
C ARG A 42 -10.68 3.86 10.72
N MET A 43 -9.87 4.91 10.71
CA MET A 43 -9.89 5.90 11.78
C MET A 43 -11.25 6.62 11.80
N ASP A 44 -11.68 7.02 12.99
CA ASP A 44 -12.87 7.86 13.15
C ASP A 44 -12.75 9.11 12.27
N ASP A 45 -13.87 9.45 11.63
CA ASP A 45 -14.00 10.59 10.70
C ASP A 45 -13.12 10.54 9.43
N ALA A 46 -12.39 9.44 9.18
CA ALA A 46 -11.74 9.25 7.89
C ALA A 46 -12.79 9.18 6.77
N TRP A 47 -12.45 9.75 5.61
CA TRP A 47 -13.36 9.85 4.47
C TRP A 47 -13.89 8.48 4.05
N VAL A 48 -15.19 8.44 3.72
CA VAL A 48 -15.86 7.20 3.29
C VAL A 48 -15.22 6.65 2.00
N GLY A 49 -14.90 7.52 1.04
CA GLY A 49 -14.24 7.13 -0.21
C GLY A 49 -12.84 6.54 -0.02
N SER A 50 -12.17 6.84 1.09
CA SER A 50 -10.83 6.32 1.37
C SER A 50 -10.81 4.83 1.71
N ILE A 51 -11.96 4.22 2.03
CA ILE A 51 -12.07 2.77 2.29
C ILE A 51 -11.63 1.99 1.04
N ASP A 52 -12.27 2.24 -0.09
CA ASP A 52 -11.98 1.56 -1.35
C ASP A 52 -10.57 1.91 -1.87
N ILE A 53 -10.19 3.20 -1.80
CA ILE A 53 -8.89 3.66 -2.25
C ILE A 53 -7.74 2.99 -1.47
N ALA A 54 -7.85 2.87 -0.14
CA ALA A 54 -6.82 2.22 0.67
C ALA A 54 -6.66 0.74 0.29
N ILE A 55 -7.76 0.02 0.09
CA ILE A 55 -7.75 -1.39 -0.35
C ILE A 55 -7.12 -1.50 -1.74
N LYS A 56 -7.54 -0.66 -2.70
CA LYS A 56 -7.00 -0.67 -4.06
C LYS A 56 -5.53 -0.30 -4.13
N LYS A 57 -5.05 0.62 -3.28
CA LYS A 57 -3.62 0.94 -3.16
C LYS A 57 -2.82 -0.27 -2.68
N ALA A 58 -3.30 -0.99 -1.66
CA ALA A 58 -2.66 -2.20 -1.17
C ALA A 58 -2.61 -3.29 -2.26
N LYS A 59 -3.75 -3.56 -2.92
CA LYS A 59 -3.85 -4.50 -4.04
C LYS A 59 -2.90 -4.14 -5.19
N THR A 60 -2.88 -2.86 -5.58
CA THR A 60 -2.01 -2.39 -6.66
C THR A 60 -0.54 -2.61 -6.29
N ALA A 61 -0.15 -2.27 -5.06
CA ALA A 61 1.24 -2.43 -4.64
C ALA A 61 1.71 -3.90 -4.63
N VAL A 62 0.86 -4.83 -4.19
CA VAL A 62 1.22 -6.26 -4.18
C VAL A 62 1.18 -6.91 -5.57
N PHE A 63 0.24 -6.52 -6.44
CA PHE A 63 0.15 -7.07 -7.80
C PHE A 63 1.40 -6.81 -8.63
N PHE A 64 2.01 -5.64 -8.47
CA PHE A 64 3.19 -5.25 -9.25
C PHE A 64 4.48 -5.28 -8.44
N GLY A 65 4.41 -5.54 -7.13
CA GLY A 65 5.57 -5.43 -6.24
C GLY A 65 6.22 -4.05 -6.37
N MET A 66 5.42 -2.99 -6.30
CA MET A 66 5.90 -1.63 -6.55
C MET A 66 5.09 -0.62 -5.73
N PRO A 67 5.71 0.42 -5.17
CA PRO A 67 4.97 1.56 -4.62
C PRO A 67 4.01 2.14 -5.66
N THR A 68 2.75 2.41 -5.27
CA THR A 68 1.71 2.82 -6.23
C THR A 68 2.08 4.08 -7.01
N GLY A 69 2.76 5.03 -6.37
CA GLY A 69 3.22 6.26 -7.01
C GLY A 69 4.26 6.05 -8.11
N GLU A 70 5.06 4.97 -8.07
CA GLU A 70 6.00 4.66 -9.15
C GLU A 70 5.27 4.17 -10.41
N ILE A 71 4.19 3.41 -10.24
CA ILE A 71 3.32 2.99 -11.36
C ILE A 71 2.68 4.22 -12.01
N GLY A 72 2.24 5.21 -11.22
CA GLY A 72 1.67 6.46 -11.73
C GLY A 72 2.61 7.27 -12.61
N LYS A 73 3.92 7.21 -12.38
CA LYS A 73 4.92 7.86 -13.25
C LYS A 73 4.97 7.20 -14.63
N LEU A 74 4.67 5.91 -14.71
CA LEU A 74 4.69 5.12 -15.94
C LEU A 74 3.35 5.12 -16.69
N SER A 75 2.25 5.48 -16.01
CA SER A 75 0.88 5.44 -16.56
C SER A 75 0.32 6.78 -17.02
N GLN A 76 1.15 7.84 -17.07
CA GLN A 76 0.75 9.13 -17.66
C GLN A 76 0.44 9.03 -19.16
N PRO A 77 -0.33 9.96 -19.76
CA PRO A 77 -0.53 10.01 -21.21
C PRO A 77 0.80 9.96 -21.99
N GLY A 78 0.89 8.99 -22.92
CA GLY A 78 2.12 8.72 -23.69
C GLY A 78 3.17 7.86 -22.96
N GLY A 79 2.92 7.51 -21.70
CA GLY A 79 3.75 6.58 -20.94
C GLY A 79 3.49 5.10 -21.32
N PRO A 80 4.43 4.21 -21.00
CA PRO A 80 4.38 2.80 -21.40
C PRO A 80 3.20 2.02 -20.77
N LEU A 81 2.67 2.48 -19.63
CA LEU A 81 1.57 1.84 -18.90
C LEU A 81 0.28 2.68 -18.93
N PHE A 82 0.14 3.60 -19.90
CA PHE A 82 -1.04 4.45 -19.98
C PHE A 82 -2.34 3.63 -20.02
N GLY A 83 -3.23 3.88 -19.05
CA GLY A 83 -4.52 3.21 -18.93
C GLY A 83 -4.52 1.90 -18.13
N ILE A 84 -3.38 1.50 -17.54
CA ILE A 84 -3.27 0.29 -16.69
C ILE A 84 -4.31 0.26 -15.56
N GLU A 85 -4.77 1.42 -15.11
CA GLU A 85 -5.79 1.59 -14.07
C GLU A 85 -7.11 0.87 -14.38
N HIS A 86 -7.42 0.60 -15.66
CA HIS A 86 -8.63 -0.14 -16.06
C HIS A 86 -8.55 -1.64 -15.80
N SER A 87 -7.35 -2.19 -15.55
CA SER A 87 -7.16 -3.60 -15.25
C SER A 87 -7.55 -3.94 -13.80
N ASN A 88 -7.66 -5.24 -13.48
CA ASN A 88 -7.77 -5.74 -12.11
C ASN A 88 -8.91 -5.09 -11.28
N ASP A 89 -10.04 -4.83 -11.94
CA ASP A 89 -11.21 -4.14 -11.37
C ASP A 89 -10.91 -2.73 -10.83
N GLY A 90 -9.88 -2.06 -11.35
CA GLY A 90 -9.53 -0.69 -11.00
C GLY A 90 -8.31 -0.62 -10.07
N LEU A 91 -7.21 -0.07 -10.57
CA LEU A 91 -6.02 0.22 -9.77
C LEU A 91 -6.00 1.66 -9.26
N ILE A 92 -5.17 1.92 -8.24
CA ILE A 92 -4.82 3.27 -7.79
C ILE A 92 -3.32 3.46 -7.93
N THR A 93 -2.93 4.40 -8.79
CA THR A 93 -1.53 4.63 -9.21
C THR A 93 -0.93 5.93 -8.66
N PHE A 94 -1.56 6.55 -7.65
CA PHE A 94 -0.96 7.64 -6.87
C PHE A 94 -0.48 7.15 -5.49
N PRO A 95 0.47 7.87 -4.83
CA PRO A 95 1.15 7.39 -3.64
C PRO A 95 0.23 6.98 -2.48
N GLY A 96 0.65 5.97 -1.73
CA GLY A 96 0.01 5.49 -0.50
C GLY A 96 -0.14 3.97 -0.41
N GLY A 97 0.15 3.22 -1.48
CA GLY A 97 0.32 1.77 -1.43
C GLY A 97 1.79 1.39 -1.46
N LEU A 98 2.22 0.50 -0.57
CA LEU A 98 3.60 0.02 -0.46
C LEU A 98 3.66 -1.51 -0.30
N PRO A 99 4.59 -2.19 -0.99
CA PRO A 99 4.89 -3.59 -0.74
C PRO A 99 5.34 -3.84 0.71
N ILE A 100 5.10 -5.05 1.22
CA ILE A 100 5.72 -5.56 2.45
C ILE A 100 6.62 -6.72 2.05
N VAL A 101 7.92 -6.53 2.24
CA VAL A 101 8.97 -7.48 1.92
C VAL A 101 9.63 -7.94 3.20
N ASP A 102 9.72 -9.25 3.40
CA ASP A 102 10.40 -9.81 4.57
C ASP A 102 11.93 -9.78 4.46
N GLU A 103 12.62 -10.22 5.51
CA GLU A 103 14.08 -10.21 5.61
C GLU A 103 14.77 -11.09 4.55
N ASP A 104 14.06 -12.08 4.02
CA ASP A 104 14.53 -12.97 2.96
C ASP A 104 14.30 -12.37 1.55
N GLY A 105 13.75 -11.16 1.46
CA GLY A 105 13.47 -10.47 0.21
C GLY A 105 12.17 -10.96 -0.47
N VAL A 106 11.31 -11.69 0.25
CA VAL A 106 10.06 -12.25 -0.28
C VAL A 106 8.93 -11.23 -0.12
N LEU A 107 8.18 -11.00 -1.19
CA LEU A 107 6.96 -10.19 -1.15
C LEU A 107 5.85 -10.97 -0.42
N VAL A 108 5.54 -10.57 0.81
CA VAL A 108 4.57 -11.28 1.67
C VAL A 108 3.19 -10.61 1.71
N GLY A 109 3.09 -9.37 1.22
CA GLY A 109 1.84 -8.62 1.16
C GLY A 109 2.07 -7.16 0.79
N ALA A 110 1.11 -6.30 1.09
CA ALA A 110 1.23 -4.86 0.95
C ALA A 110 0.32 -4.11 1.91
N ILE A 111 0.68 -2.86 2.20
CA ILE A 111 -0.16 -1.88 2.91
C ILE A 111 -0.66 -0.83 1.93
N GLY A 112 -1.87 -0.33 2.16
CA GLY A 112 -2.46 0.79 1.42
C GLY A 112 -3.13 1.78 2.38
N VAL A 113 -2.88 3.06 2.17
CA VAL A 113 -3.35 4.15 3.02
C VAL A 113 -4.04 5.23 2.18
N SER A 114 -5.17 5.73 2.68
CA SER A 114 -5.85 6.88 2.11
C SER A 114 -6.58 7.70 3.17
N GLY A 115 -6.50 9.03 3.08
CA GLY A 115 -7.31 9.93 3.90
C GLY A 115 -6.76 11.35 4.06
N SER A 116 -5.62 11.67 3.43
CA SER A 116 -5.04 13.02 3.42
C SER A 116 -4.42 13.34 2.06
N SER A 117 -3.43 14.23 2.02
CA SER A 117 -2.59 14.40 0.83
C SER A 117 -1.83 13.11 0.52
N VAL A 118 -1.41 12.93 -0.73
CA VAL A 118 -0.72 11.71 -1.17
C VAL A 118 0.64 11.53 -0.48
N GLU A 119 1.28 12.61 -0.08
CA GLU A 119 2.53 12.61 0.69
C GLU A 119 2.29 12.08 2.11
N ASN A 120 1.20 12.51 2.76
CA ASN A 120 0.81 12.00 4.07
C ASN A 120 0.38 10.54 4.00
N ASP A 121 -0.39 10.15 2.98
CA ASP A 121 -0.77 8.75 2.74
C ASP A 121 0.49 7.87 2.63
N HIS A 122 1.48 8.29 1.83
CA HIS A 122 2.75 7.57 1.67
C HIS A 122 3.56 7.53 2.97
N ALA A 123 3.70 8.64 3.68
CA ALA A 123 4.43 8.69 4.95
C ALA A 123 3.81 7.78 6.02
N VAL A 124 2.48 7.70 6.07
CA VAL A 124 1.75 6.81 6.98
C VAL A 124 1.92 5.35 6.57
N ALA A 125 1.84 5.03 5.28
CA ALA A 125 2.09 3.69 4.77
C ALA A 125 3.53 3.23 5.11
N GLN A 126 4.52 4.10 4.91
CA GLN A 126 5.93 3.81 5.17
C GLN A 126 6.17 3.48 6.65
N ALA A 127 5.56 4.22 7.56
CA ALA A 127 5.63 3.94 9.00
C ALA A 127 5.03 2.57 9.35
N GLY A 128 3.99 2.15 8.63
CA GLY A 128 3.41 0.81 8.77
C GLY A 128 4.33 -0.30 8.28
N VAL A 129 4.94 -0.15 7.10
CA VAL A 129 5.87 -1.16 6.56
C VAL A 129 7.11 -1.31 7.44
N ALA A 130 7.69 -0.20 7.93
CA ALA A 130 8.97 -0.17 8.63
C ALA A 130 9.05 -1.04 9.90
N VAL A 131 7.92 -1.49 10.46
CA VAL A 131 7.87 -2.37 11.64
C VAL A 131 7.70 -3.85 11.31
N VAL A 132 7.47 -4.19 10.04
CA VAL A 132 7.20 -5.58 9.60
C VAL A 132 7.99 -6.00 8.36
N GLY A 133 8.78 -5.11 7.78
CA GLY A 133 9.57 -5.38 6.59
C GLY A 133 10.13 -4.12 5.96
N VAL A 134 10.52 -4.23 4.69
CA VAL A 134 10.93 -3.11 3.85
C VAL A 134 9.97 -2.95 2.67
N SER A 135 9.89 -1.74 2.13
CA SER A 135 9.04 -1.41 0.98
C SER A 135 9.76 -1.57 -0.35
N ASP A 136 11.08 -1.65 -0.32
CA ASP A 136 11.93 -1.85 -1.48
C ASP A 136 12.07 -3.34 -1.73
N LEU A 137 11.77 -3.74 -2.96
CA LEU A 137 12.04 -5.09 -3.40
C LEU A 137 13.47 -5.16 -3.91
N PRO A 138 14.34 -6.04 -3.35
CA PRO A 138 15.64 -6.30 -3.94
C PRO A 138 15.46 -6.75 -5.40
N ALA A 139 16.46 -6.47 -6.24
CA ALA A 139 16.45 -6.88 -7.64
C ALA A 139 16.12 -8.37 -7.75
N HIS A 140 14.97 -8.71 -8.36
CA HIS A 140 14.48 -10.07 -8.48
C HIS A 140 14.51 -10.48 -9.97
N PRO A 141 14.99 -11.68 -10.32
CA PRO A 141 15.23 -12.09 -11.72
C PRO A 141 13.97 -12.17 -12.61
N TRP A 142 12.76 -12.07 -12.03
CA TRP A 142 11.49 -12.01 -12.78
C TRP A 142 10.89 -10.60 -12.85
N ARG A 143 11.62 -9.59 -12.39
CA ARG A 143 11.26 -8.18 -12.48
C ARG A 143 12.23 -7.54 -13.45
N THR A 144 11.83 -7.54 -14.73
CA THR A 144 12.49 -6.77 -15.80
C THR A 144 12.08 -5.31 -15.72
#